data_AF-A0A528N572-F1
#
_entry.id   AF-A0A528N572-F1
#
_cell.length_a   1.000
_cell.length_b   1.000
_cell.length_c   1.000
_cell.angle_alpha   90.00
_cell.angle_beta   90.00
_cell.angle_gamma   90.00
#
_symmetry.space_group_name_H-M   'P 1'
#
loop_
_entity.id
_entity.type
_entity.pdbx_description
1 polymer ?
#
loop_
_entity_poly.entity_id
_entity_poly.type
_entity_poly.pdbx_seq_one_letter_code
_entity_poly.pdbx_strand_id
1 'polypeptide(L)'
;LKGMDVFETTQFGSIADRLADRFGTRGLPITLSTACASGATSIQLGVEAIRRGECDRALSIGADGSATAEALIRFSLLSALSTHNDIPEKASKPFSR
;
A
#
# COMPACT_ATOMS: atom_id res chain seq x y z
N LEU A 1 11.36 -1.56 20.24
CA LEU A 1 9.89 -1.44 20.09
C LEU A 1 9.24 -0.64 21.23
N LYS A 2 9.80 -0.59 22.45
CA LYS A 2 9.40 0.44 23.44
C LYS A 2 10.00 1.79 23.04
N GLY A 3 9.17 2.81 22.82
CA GLY A 3 9.61 4.22 22.73
C GLY A 3 9.32 4.96 21.42
N MET A 4 8.70 4.34 20.42
CA MET A 4 8.26 5.09 19.22
C MET A 4 6.85 5.62 19.43
N ASP A 5 6.65 6.90 19.15
CA ASP A 5 5.33 7.54 19.18
C ASP A 5 4.40 6.88 18.15
N VAL A 6 3.12 6.70 18.51
CA VAL A 6 2.10 6.14 17.61
C VAL A 6 2.01 6.99 16.34
N PHE A 7 2.13 8.31 16.47
CA PHE A 7 2.13 9.22 15.34
C PHE A 7 3.28 8.91 14.36
N GLU A 8 4.52 8.80 14.86
CA GLU A 8 5.67 8.47 14.01
C GLU A 8 5.52 7.10 13.33
N THR A 9 4.96 6.11 14.04
CA THR A 9 4.81 4.75 13.48
C THR A 9 3.75 4.64 12.39
N THR A 10 2.78 5.57 12.37
CA THR A 10 1.62 5.57 11.47
C THR A 10 1.68 6.68 10.43
N GLN A 11 2.62 7.62 10.54
CA GLN A 11 2.84 8.66 9.55
C GLN A 11 3.17 8.03 8.19
N PHE A 12 2.44 8.46 7.16
CA PHE A 12 2.56 7.92 5.80
C PHE A 12 4.01 7.84 5.31
N GLY A 13 4.77 8.93 5.45
CA GLY A 13 6.17 8.99 5.00
C GLY A 13 7.15 8.08 5.74
N SER A 14 6.87 7.69 7.00
CA SER A 14 7.85 7.00 7.84
C SER A 14 8.03 5.52 7.46
N ILE A 15 7.12 4.95 6.69
CA ILE A 15 7.17 3.53 6.31
C ILE A 15 8.39 3.24 5.44
N ALA A 16 8.64 4.06 4.41
CA ALA A 16 9.77 3.87 3.51
C ALA A 16 11.12 4.06 4.24
N ASP A 17 11.22 5.06 5.13
CA ASP A 17 12.41 5.28 5.95
C ASP A 17 12.73 4.08 6.84
N ARG A 18 11.72 3.55 7.55
CA ARG A 18 11.89 2.37 8.41
C ARG A 18 12.29 1.12 7.63
N LEU A 19 11.78 0.97 6.41
CA LEU A 19 12.17 -0.13 5.53
C LEU A 19 13.62 0.08 5.05
N ALA A 20 14.01 1.29 4.72
CA ALA A 20 15.39 1.61 4.34
C ALA A 20 16.37 1.32 5.48
N ASP A 21 16.06 1.73 6.71
CA ASP A 21 16.86 1.43 7.91
C ASP A 21 16.97 -0.08 8.16
N ARG A 22 15.85 -0.81 8.00
CA ARG A 22 15.79 -2.26 8.25
C ARG A 22 16.56 -3.07 7.21
N PHE A 23 16.46 -2.69 5.93
CA PHE A 23 17.03 -3.45 4.81
C PHE A 23 18.34 -2.87 4.28
N GLY A 24 18.78 -1.71 4.77
CA GLY A 24 20.02 -1.05 4.36
C GLY A 24 19.99 -0.51 2.92
N THR A 25 18.83 -0.15 2.39
CA THR A 25 18.72 0.42 1.03
C THR A 25 19.32 1.83 1.00
N ARG A 26 20.07 2.16 -0.07
CA ARG A 26 20.84 3.41 -0.17
C ARG A 26 20.24 4.49 -1.08
N GLY A 27 19.13 4.17 -1.76
CA GLY A 27 18.39 5.13 -2.57
C GLY A 27 17.47 6.01 -1.70
N LEU A 28 16.83 7.00 -2.32
CA LEU A 28 15.82 7.81 -1.63
C LEU A 28 14.62 6.92 -1.25
N PRO A 29 14.24 6.82 0.04
CA PRO A 29 13.02 6.12 0.45
C PRO A 29 11.80 6.90 -0.02
N ILE A 30 11.01 6.31 -0.93
CA ILE A 30 9.81 6.94 -1.50
C ILE A 30 8.57 6.26 -0.92
N THR A 31 7.70 7.06 -0.29
CA THR A 31 6.32 6.67 -0.01
C THR A 31 5.39 7.39 -0.99
N LEU A 32 4.49 6.65 -1.64
CA LEU A 32 3.53 7.17 -2.61
C LEU A 32 2.15 6.55 -2.43
N SER A 33 1.12 7.26 -2.89
CA SER A 33 -0.24 6.72 -3.02
C SER A 33 -0.81 7.08 -4.38
N THR A 34 -1.25 6.06 -5.11
CA THR A 34 -2.09 6.16 -6.31
C THR A 34 -3.38 5.36 -6.10
N ALA A 35 -3.90 5.39 -4.86
CA ALA A 35 -5.05 4.61 -4.41
C ALA A 35 -4.86 3.10 -4.70
N CYS A 36 -5.85 2.45 -5.32
CA CYS A 36 -5.81 1.01 -5.63
C CYS A 36 -4.63 0.60 -6.52
N ALA A 37 -4.00 1.54 -7.23
CA ALA A 37 -2.85 1.27 -8.10
C ALA A 37 -1.49 1.39 -7.39
N SER A 38 -1.44 1.74 -6.10
CA SER A 38 -0.20 2.09 -5.39
C SER A 38 0.89 1.02 -5.49
N GLY A 39 0.53 -0.26 -5.34
CA GLY A 39 1.50 -1.36 -5.47
C GLY A 39 2.06 -1.49 -6.89
N ALA A 40 1.24 -1.32 -7.91
CA ALA A 40 1.70 -1.34 -9.30
C ALA A 40 2.59 -0.11 -9.60
N THR A 41 2.23 1.06 -9.09
CA THR A 41 3.04 2.28 -9.22
C THR A 41 4.40 2.14 -8.52
N SER A 42 4.46 1.53 -7.33
CA SER A 42 5.75 1.32 -6.63
C SER A 42 6.67 0.35 -7.36
N ILE A 43 6.11 -0.70 -8.00
CA ILE A 43 6.85 -1.60 -8.88
C ILE A 43 7.34 -0.85 -10.12
N GLN A 44 6.47 -0.06 -10.76
CA GLN A 44 6.82 0.70 -11.95
C GLN A 44 7.99 1.64 -11.69
N LEU A 45 8.00 2.38 -10.58
CA LEU A 45 9.12 3.26 -10.23
C LEU A 45 10.42 2.49 -10.03
N GLY A 46 10.38 1.34 -9.34
CA GLY A 46 11.56 0.49 -9.14
C GLY A 46 12.13 -0.04 -10.46
N VAL A 47 11.26 -0.51 -11.35
CA VAL A 47 11.66 -0.98 -12.69
C VAL A 47 12.29 0.14 -13.51
N GLU A 48 11.70 1.34 -13.50
CA GLU A 48 12.21 2.47 -14.27
C GLU A 48 13.54 3.00 -13.72
N ALA A 49 13.75 3.02 -12.40
CA ALA A 49 15.03 3.37 -11.79
C ALA A 49 16.14 2.41 -12.25
N ILE A 50 15.87 1.11 -12.28
CA ILE A 50 16.81 0.10 -12.77
C ILE A 50 17.11 0.29 -14.26
N ARG A 51 16.07 0.51 -15.08
CA ARG A 51 16.23 0.73 -16.53
C ARG A 51 17.04 1.98 -16.87
N ARG A 52 16.92 3.03 -16.05
CA ARG A 52 17.69 4.28 -16.20
C ARG A 52 19.13 4.17 -15.69
N GLY A 53 19.50 3.04 -15.08
CA GLY A 53 20.82 2.84 -14.48
C GLY A 53 21.02 3.61 -13.17
N GLU A 54 19.95 4.03 -12.50
CA GLU A 54 20.01 4.75 -11.22
C GLU A 54 20.31 3.78 -10.05
N CYS A 55 19.92 2.50 -10.18
CA CYS A 55 20.25 1.44 -9.24
C CYS A 55 20.26 0.05 -9.91
N ASP A 56 20.96 -0.93 -9.32
CA ASP A 56 20.96 -2.31 -9.81
C ASP A 56 19.79 -3.14 -9.27
N ARG A 57 19.22 -2.70 -8.13
CA ARG A 57 18.15 -3.38 -7.40
C ARG A 57 17.29 -2.33 -6.70
N ALA A 58 15.97 -2.51 -6.77
CA ALA A 58 15.00 -1.66 -6.09
C ALA A 58 14.08 -2.52 -5.18
N LEU A 59 13.82 -2.03 -3.97
CA LEU A 59 12.83 -2.62 -3.07
C LEU A 59 11.48 -1.92 -3.30
N SER A 60 10.53 -2.63 -3.90
CA SER A 60 9.17 -2.13 -4.12
C SER A 60 8.20 -2.87 -3.21
N ILE A 61 7.38 -2.11 -2.46
CA ILE A 61 6.40 -2.65 -1.51
C ILE A 61 5.05 -1.97 -1.77
N GLY A 62 3.97 -2.74 -1.59
CA GLY A 62 2.60 -2.24 -1.48
C GLY A 62 2.01 -2.72 -0.16
N ALA A 63 1.35 -1.82 0.57
CA ALA A 63 0.68 -2.13 1.82
C ALA A 63 -0.70 -1.45 1.84
N ASP A 64 -1.66 -2.12 2.46
CA ASP A 64 -3.01 -1.61 2.66
C ASP A 64 -3.43 -1.86 4.12
N GLY A 65 -4.14 -0.90 4.69
CA GLY A 65 -4.69 -0.97 6.05
C GLY A 65 -6.17 -0.61 6.08
N SER A 66 -6.88 -0.79 4.97
CA SER A 66 -8.26 -0.32 4.80
C SER A 66 -9.32 -1.23 5.43
N ALA A 67 -8.93 -2.37 6.02
CA ALA A 67 -9.84 -3.26 6.73
C ALA A 67 -10.20 -2.71 8.13
N THR A 68 -10.85 -1.55 8.17
CA THR A 68 -11.29 -0.85 9.39
C THR A 68 -12.77 -0.46 9.30
N ALA A 69 -13.43 -0.26 10.45
CA ALA A 69 -14.83 0.15 10.49
C ALA A 69 -15.07 1.49 9.75
N GLU A 70 -14.16 2.45 9.91
CA GLU A 70 -14.22 3.75 9.23
C GLU A 70 -14.19 3.61 7.71
N ALA A 71 -13.25 2.82 7.18
CA ALA A 71 -13.13 2.58 5.75
C ALA A 71 -14.35 1.81 5.21
N LEU A 72 -14.83 0.80 5.93
CA LEU A 72 -16.05 0.05 5.58
C LEU A 72 -17.25 1.00 5.42
N ILE A 73 -17.49 1.89 6.39
CA ILE A 73 -18.58 2.88 6.34
C ILE A 73 -18.39 3.80 5.14
N ARG A 74 -17.18 4.37 4.95
CA ARG A 74 -16.89 5.30 3.84
C ARG A 74 -17.11 4.67 2.47
N PHE A 75 -16.59 3.47 2.23
CA PHE A 75 -16.78 2.78 0.94
C PHE A 75 -18.22 2.29 0.74
N SER A 76 -18.94 1.97 1.82
CA SER A 76 -20.38 1.66 1.76
C SER A 76 -21.20 2.89 1.33
N LEU A 77 -20.88 4.08 1.85
CA LEU A 77 -21.53 5.34 1.43
C LEU A 77 -21.28 5.67 -0.04
N LEU A 78 -20.15 5.21 -0.61
CA LEU A 78 -19.85 5.32 -2.04
C LEU A 78 -20.51 4.23 -2.90
N SER A 79 -21.24 3.28 -2.29
CA SER A 79 -21.75 2.08 -2.97
C SER A 79 -20.65 1.27 -3.68
N ALA A 80 -19.41 1.33 -3.18
CA ALA A 80 -18.26 0.70 -3.79
C ALA A 80 -18.04 -0.76 -3.34
N LEU A 81 -18.72 -1.20 -2.27
CA LEU A 81 -18.61 -2.55 -1.71
C LEU A 81 -19.79 -3.43 -2.14
N SER A 82 -19.54 -4.73 -2.25
CA SER A 82 -20.61 -5.72 -2.35
C SER A 82 -21.45 -5.76 -1.07
N THR A 83 -22.77 -5.86 -1.22
CA THR A 83 -23.71 -6.03 -0.10
C THR A 83 -24.13 -7.48 0.13
N HIS A 84 -23.52 -8.43 -0.60
CA HIS A 84 -23.80 -9.86 -0.48
C HIS A 84 -23.13 -10.46 0.77
N ASN A 85 -23.78 -10.29 1.93
CA ASN A 85 -23.23 -10.68 3.22
C ASN A 85 -23.53 -12.15 3.61
N ASP A 86 -24.57 -12.78 3.05
CA ASP A 86 -25.03 -14.10 3.49
C ASP A 86 -24.04 -15.24 3.16
N ILE A 87 -23.28 -15.09 2.07
CA ILE A 87 -22.24 -16.04 1.62
C ILE A 87 -21.00 -15.23 1.22
N PRO A 88 -20.19 -14.76 2.18
CA PRO A 88 -19.13 -13.77 1.93
C PRO A 88 -18.03 -14.28 0.99
N GLU A 89 -17.80 -15.59 0.94
CA GLU A 89 -16.86 -16.27 0.05
C GLU A 89 -17.27 -16.11 -1.43
N LYS A 90 -18.54 -15.80 -1.68
CA LYS A 90 -19.10 -15.53 -3.02
C LYS A 90 -19.30 -14.04 -3.29
N ALA A 91 -18.90 -13.14 -2.39
CA ALA A 91 -19.17 -11.71 -2.53
C ALA A 91 -18.38 -11.05 -3.67
N SER A 92 -17.15 -11.52 -3.94
CA SER A 92 -16.32 -11.05 -5.05
C SER A 92 -16.60 -11.85 -6.32
N LYS A 93 -17.14 -11.17 -7.35
CA LYS A 93 -17.53 -11.78 -8.62
C LYS A 93 -17.00 -10.98 -9.82
N PRO A 94 -15.68 -10.92 -10.04
CA PRO A 94 -15.13 -10.21 -11.20
C PRO A 94 -15.75 -10.75 -12.50
N PHE A 95 -16.23 -9.84 -13.36
CA PHE A 95 -16.80 -10.15 -14.68
C PHE A 95 -18.06 -11.03 -14.69
N SER A 96 -18.77 -11.19 -13.56
CA SER A 96 -20.07 -11.86 -13.58
C SER A 96 -21.09 -11.07 -14.41
N ARG A 97 -22.02 -11.80 -15.05
CA ARG A 97 -23.11 -11.22 -15.84
C ARG A 97 -24.12 -10.48 -14.98
#